data_AF-A0A1S8ZTD6-F1
#
_entry.id   AF-A0A1S8ZTD6-F1
#
_cell.length_a   1.000
_cell.length_b   1.000
_cell.length_c   1.000
_cell.angle_alpha   90.00
_cell.angle_beta   90.00
_cell.angle_gamma   90.00
#
_symmetry.space_group_name_H-M   'P 1'
#
loop_
_entity.id
_entity.type
_entity.pdbx_description
1 polymer ?
#
loop_
_entity_poly.entity_id
_entity_poly.type
_entity_poly.pdbx_seq_one_letter_code
_entity_poly.pdbx_strand_id
1 'polypeptide(L)'
;MKKFIYTILLALLIAPNFVQAQETTGAVGSMTSFPVVYKYDEKVTWFFDLSATTFAENEVLYLWIWSPSEPDAGNWENSSDFAKLTHVKDKIWSITLTPTEYFSKTPTDIAASAGFWLRIKNKNGSKQSEVANMPYTDFSSFYTANELIRAYPTKPTIDKGVSILFNANLAPGFAGATSVHMHSGLNDWTIQQMYEASKPEIAEKTKLKDLGNGFYKMDLVPKDYYNAPDDFVMENMVFLMVKDNWAGTTPDQVLYAGAFVPPPAPVFGFFPLQISQKDFLGMSRKNNESGVNKLIYTITAGSKVISGEFTGGTAEIKGFVNLVSELKDVPNLSEIHVVVKDNKDKTISDTTIPLKTLDK
;
A
#
# COMPACT_ATOMS: atom_id res chain seq x y z
N MET A 1 33.70 72.75 4.00
CA MET A 1 33.46 71.64 3.04
C MET A 1 34.09 70.32 3.46
N LYS A 2 35.41 70.23 3.70
CA LYS A 2 36.06 68.95 4.10
C LYS A 2 35.43 68.27 5.33
N LYS A 3 35.13 69.03 6.40
CA LYS A 3 34.50 68.48 7.62
C LYS A 3 33.10 67.91 7.41
N PHE A 4 32.30 68.50 6.50
CA PHE A 4 30.95 68.02 6.16
C PHE A 4 31.00 66.70 5.38
N ILE A 5 31.99 66.55 4.49
CA ILE A 5 32.21 65.32 3.72
C ILE A 5 32.60 64.17 4.66
N TYR A 6 33.46 64.42 5.66
CA TYR A 6 33.83 63.40 6.64
C TYR A 6 32.66 62.99 7.54
N THR A 7 31.76 63.89 7.90
CA THR A 7 30.55 63.56 8.68
C THR A 7 29.56 62.71 7.89
N ILE A 8 29.41 62.96 6.58
CA ILE A 8 28.55 62.15 5.70
C ILE A 8 29.15 60.76 5.45
N LEU A 9 30.47 60.67 5.21
CA LEU A 9 31.17 59.39 5.09
C LEU A 9 31.10 58.55 6.36
N LEU A 10 31.21 59.19 7.53
CA LEU A 10 31.07 58.51 8.82
C LEU A 10 29.62 58.07 9.06
N ALA A 11 28.62 58.89 8.69
CA ALA A 11 27.21 58.51 8.79
C ALA A 11 26.82 57.36 7.84
N LEU A 12 27.44 57.26 6.66
CA LEU A 12 27.27 56.14 5.72
C LEU A 12 28.01 54.87 6.17
N LEU A 13 29.08 54.99 6.97
CA LEU A 13 29.77 53.85 7.59
C LEU A 13 29.08 53.31 8.85
N ILE A 14 28.22 54.12 9.50
CA ILE A 14 27.44 53.74 10.69
C ILE A 14 25.99 53.39 10.32
N ALA A 15 25.56 53.64 9.07
CA ALA A 15 24.32 53.04 8.56
C ALA A 15 24.44 51.52 8.76
N PRO A 16 23.55 50.89 9.54
CA PRO A 16 23.61 49.45 9.70
C PRO A 16 23.50 48.87 8.30
N ASN A 17 24.51 48.10 7.89
CA ASN A 17 24.27 47.11 6.87
C ASN A 17 23.20 46.19 7.46
N PHE A 18 21.92 46.53 7.25
CA PHE A 18 20.80 45.63 7.45
C PHE A 18 20.95 44.56 6.38
N VAL A 19 21.93 43.67 6.57
CA VAL A 19 21.86 42.33 6.03
C VAL A 19 20.63 41.76 6.69
N GLN A 20 19.48 41.81 6.00
CA GLN A 20 18.31 41.06 6.43
C GLN A 20 18.74 39.60 6.41
N ALA A 21 19.09 39.08 7.58
CA ALA A 21 19.33 37.67 7.75
C ALA A 21 18.07 36.93 7.27
N GLN A 22 18.26 35.91 6.44
CA GLN A 22 17.17 35.07 5.97
C GLN A 22 16.48 34.43 7.18
N GLU A 23 15.18 34.64 7.32
CA GLU A 23 14.39 33.99 8.36
C GLU A 23 14.25 32.51 8.00
N THR A 24 14.76 31.63 8.85
CA THR A 24 14.51 30.20 8.73
C THR A 24 13.20 29.88 9.43
N THR A 25 12.25 29.32 8.69
CA THR A 25 10.88 29.10 9.15
C THR A 25 10.67 27.75 9.80
N GLY A 26 11.61 26.81 9.68
CA GLY A 26 11.56 25.46 10.25
C GLY A 26 11.73 24.37 9.19
N ALA A 27 11.70 23.11 9.63
CA ALA A 27 11.88 21.96 8.76
C ALA A 27 10.65 21.69 7.87
N VAL A 28 10.89 21.23 6.65
CA VAL A 28 9.84 20.59 5.84
C VAL A 28 9.53 19.24 6.48
N GLY A 29 8.25 18.99 6.78
CA GLY A 29 7.76 17.74 7.34
C GLY A 29 7.72 16.62 6.30
N SER A 30 6.64 15.82 6.33
CA SER A 30 6.48 14.74 5.36
C SER A 30 6.46 15.27 3.93
N MET A 31 7.24 14.63 3.05
CA MET A 31 7.26 14.89 1.61
C MET A 31 6.85 13.63 0.88
N THR A 32 5.85 13.75 0.01
CA THR A 32 5.28 12.60 -0.72
C THR A 32 5.02 12.95 -2.17
N SER A 33 4.92 11.94 -3.04
CA SER A 33 4.59 12.14 -4.44
C SER A 33 3.35 11.37 -4.85
N PHE A 34 2.65 11.88 -5.86
CA PHE A 34 1.66 11.12 -6.62
C PHE A 34 1.91 11.29 -8.13
N PRO A 35 2.13 10.20 -8.88
CA PRO A 35 2.29 8.80 -8.43
C PRO A 35 3.39 8.58 -7.38
N VAL A 36 3.28 7.52 -6.57
CA VAL A 36 4.31 7.16 -5.57
C VAL A 36 5.56 6.62 -6.25
N VAL A 37 5.35 5.82 -7.30
CA VAL A 37 6.38 5.32 -8.20
C VAL A 37 6.20 5.98 -9.56
N TYR A 38 7.26 6.60 -10.07
CA TYR A 38 7.26 7.24 -11.38
C TYR A 38 8.66 7.19 -12.01
N LYS A 39 8.74 7.17 -13.34
CA LYS A 39 9.99 7.40 -14.06
C LYS A 39 10.28 8.90 -14.14
N TYR A 40 11.54 9.30 -14.25
CA TYR A 40 11.91 10.73 -14.25
C TYR A 40 11.36 11.54 -15.44
N ASP A 41 10.91 10.88 -16.50
CA ASP A 41 10.24 11.46 -17.65
C ASP A 41 8.70 11.44 -17.54
N GLU A 42 8.17 11.09 -16.37
CA GLU A 42 6.74 11.10 -16.08
C GLU A 42 6.36 12.32 -15.25
N LYS A 43 5.16 12.84 -15.52
CA LYS A 43 4.55 13.89 -14.72
C LYS A 43 4.27 13.35 -13.31
N VAL A 44 4.70 14.10 -12.30
CA VAL A 44 4.52 13.80 -10.89
C VAL A 44 4.10 15.05 -10.12
N THR A 45 3.28 14.88 -9.10
CA THR A 45 2.98 15.93 -8.12
C THR A 45 3.71 15.64 -6.83
N TRP A 46 4.53 16.57 -6.35
CA TRP A 46 5.14 16.52 -5.03
C TRP A 46 4.30 17.33 -4.06
N PHE A 47 4.19 16.81 -2.83
CA PHE A 47 3.46 17.42 -1.73
C PHE A 47 4.42 17.65 -0.57
N PHE A 48 4.33 18.83 0.03
CA PHE A 48 5.16 19.27 1.14
C PHE A 48 4.28 19.61 2.33
N ASP A 49 4.51 18.93 3.45
CA ASP A 49 3.95 19.30 4.74
C ASP A 49 4.81 20.36 5.41
N LEU A 50 4.26 21.56 5.56
CA LEU A 50 4.91 22.71 6.16
C LEU A 50 4.32 23.03 7.54
N SER A 51 3.63 22.09 8.19
CA SER A 51 3.02 22.27 9.51
C SER A 51 4.05 22.55 10.61
N ALA A 52 5.28 22.07 10.43
CA ALA A 52 6.41 22.35 11.31
C ALA A 52 7.10 23.70 11.02
N THR A 53 6.59 24.50 10.08
CA THR A 53 7.15 25.80 9.70
C THR A 53 6.30 26.98 10.19
N THR A 54 6.91 28.17 10.21
CA THR A 54 6.24 29.44 10.52
C THR A 54 5.60 30.13 9.31
N PHE A 55 5.64 29.54 8.10
CA PHE A 55 4.97 30.09 6.92
C PHE A 55 3.47 30.24 7.18
N ALA A 56 2.84 31.33 6.71
CA ALA A 56 1.39 31.48 6.84
C ALA A 56 0.65 30.58 5.82
N GLU A 57 -0.58 30.16 6.13
CA GLU A 57 -1.35 29.29 5.19
C GLU A 57 -1.70 29.98 3.88
N ASN A 58 -1.88 31.30 3.91
CA ASN A 58 -2.14 32.12 2.73
C ASN A 58 -0.87 32.66 2.07
N GLU A 59 0.31 32.21 2.49
CA GLU A 59 1.58 32.68 1.94
C GLU A 59 1.83 32.09 0.55
N VAL A 60 2.37 32.91 -0.35
CA VAL A 60 2.76 32.47 -1.69
C VAL A 60 4.18 31.91 -1.62
N LEU A 61 4.29 30.60 -1.81
CA LEU A 61 5.53 29.85 -1.66
C LEU A 61 6.06 29.33 -2.99
N TYR A 62 7.37 29.12 -3.03
CA TYR A 62 8.14 28.71 -4.21
C TYR A 62 9.12 27.60 -3.85
N LEU A 63 9.34 26.68 -4.80
CA LEU A 63 10.36 25.65 -4.74
C LEU A 63 11.71 26.22 -5.17
N TRP A 64 12.68 26.26 -4.27
CA TRP A 64 14.08 26.47 -4.60
C TRP A 64 14.81 25.14 -4.55
N ILE A 65 15.28 24.64 -5.68
CA ILE A 65 15.91 23.32 -5.79
C ILE A 65 17.19 23.45 -6.59
N TRP A 66 18.28 22.86 -6.10
CA TRP A 66 19.63 22.99 -6.68
C TRP A 66 20.24 21.65 -7.10
N SER A 67 19.53 20.55 -6.90
CA SER A 67 19.91 19.24 -7.41
C SER A 67 18.64 18.52 -7.87
N PRO A 68 18.62 17.85 -9.04
CA PRO A 68 19.73 17.52 -9.97
C PRO A 68 20.36 18.68 -10.75
N SER A 69 19.68 19.82 -10.84
CA SER A 69 20.18 21.09 -11.36
C SER A 69 19.49 22.23 -10.62
N GLU A 70 19.81 23.49 -10.96
CA GLU A 70 19.17 24.68 -10.39
C GLU A 70 18.32 25.38 -11.47
N PRO A 71 17.04 25.03 -11.64
CA PRO A 71 16.21 25.55 -12.73
C PRO A 71 15.89 27.03 -12.60
N ASP A 72 15.83 27.54 -11.36
CA ASP A 72 15.54 28.95 -11.03
C ASP A 72 16.82 29.74 -10.72
N ALA A 73 17.95 29.33 -11.30
CA ALA A 73 19.26 29.91 -11.00
C ALA A 73 19.29 31.44 -11.18
N GLY A 74 19.83 32.13 -10.18
CA GLY A 74 19.92 33.59 -10.15
C GLY A 74 18.64 34.32 -9.73
N ASN A 75 17.55 33.61 -9.40
CA ASN A 75 16.27 34.20 -8.99
C ASN A 75 15.99 34.05 -7.47
N TRP A 76 17.03 34.11 -6.63
CA TRP A 76 16.86 34.01 -5.18
C TRP A 76 15.99 35.14 -4.62
N GLU A 77 16.19 36.38 -5.05
CA GLU A 77 15.44 37.53 -4.56
C GLU A 77 14.10 37.74 -5.30
N ASN A 78 13.81 36.94 -6.32
CA ASN A 78 12.59 37.05 -7.12
C ASN A 78 12.26 35.74 -7.87
N SER A 79 11.76 34.73 -7.16
CA SER A 79 11.53 33.39 -7.74
C SER A 79 10.62 33.40 -8.96
N SER A 80 10.93 32.56 -9.96
CA SER A 80 10.12 32.48 -11.17
C SER A 80 8.76 31.82 -10.94
N ASP A 81 7.78 32.13 -11.79
CA ASP A 81 6.41 31.61 -11.63
C ASP A 81 6.29 30.10 -11.87
N PHE A 82 7.18 29.49 -12.65
CA PHE A 82 7.20 28.03 -12.83
C PHE A 82 7.54 27.26 -11.55
N ALA A 83 8.21 27.91 -10.59
CA ALA A 83 8.58 27.34 -9.31
C ALA A 83 7.50 27.55 -8.22
N LYS A 84 6.40 28.24 -8.55
CA LYS A 84 5.34 28.57 -7.60
C LYS A 84 4.61 27.31 -7.14
N LEU A 85 4.44 27.17 -5.83
CA LEU A 85 3.67 26.10 -5.24
C LEU A 85 2.17 26.42 -5.24
N THR A 86 1.37 25.37 -5.26
CA THR A 86 -0.09 25.43 -5.11
C THR A 86 -0.45 25.04 -3.69
N HIS A 87 -1.20 25.88 -2.99
CA HIS A 87 -1.77 25.53 -1.68
C HIS A 87 -2.87 24.48 -1.87
N VAL A 88 -2.82 23.39 -1.10
CA VAL A 88 -3.76 22.27 -1.19
C VAL A 88 -4.82 22.39 -0.09
N LYS A 89 -4.37 22.34 1.16
CA LYS A 89 -5.18 22.51 2.38
C LYS A 89 -4.25 22.64 3.58
N ASP A 90 -4.73 23.24 4.66
CA ASP A 90 -3.99 23.38 5.91
C ASP A 90 -2.57 23.92 5.64
N LYS A 91 -1.53 23.18 6.05
CA LYS A 91 -0.13 23.48 5.78
C LYS A 91 0.48 22.59 4.68
N ILE A 92 -0.31 22.17 3.70
CA ILE A 92 0.12 21.32 2.58
C ILE A 92 0.19 22.14 1.29
N TRP A 93 1.36 22.12 0.65
CA TRP A 93 1.59 22.71 -0.67
C TRP A 93 2.04 21.66 -1.66
N SER A 94 1.81 21.90 -2.94
CA SER A 94 2.22 20.99 -4.01
C SER A 94 2.84 21.69 -5.21
N ILE A 95 3.61 20.93 -5.99
CA ILE A 95 4.05 21.30 -7.33
C ILE A 95 3.93 20.09 -8.24
N THR A 96 3.41 20.31 -9.44
CA THR A 96 3.35 19.28 -10.47
C THR A 96 4.37 19.59 -11.56
N LEU A 97 5.24 18.63 -11.85
CA LEU A 97 6.34 18.78 -12.80
C LEU A 97 6.66 17.45 -13.48
N THR A 98 7.37 17.51 -14.62
CA THR A 98 8.08 16.37 -15.20
C THR A 98 9.57 16.56 -14.88
N PRO A 99 10.24 15.68 -14.12
CA PRO A 99 11.61 15.93 -13.68
C PRO A 99 12.60 16.22 -14.81
N THR A 100 12.56 15.47 -15.90
CA THR A 100 13.44 15.72 -17.08
C THR A 100 13.25 17.11 -17.67
N GLU A 101 12.01 17.60 -17.74
CA GLU A 101 11.68 18.94 -18.25
C GLU A 101 12.09 20.03 -17.25
N TYR A 102 11.72 19.85 -15.97
CA TYR A 102 11.97 20.84 -14.91
C TYR A 102 13.47 21.05 -14.68
N PHE A 103 14.26 19.97 -14.68
CA PHE A 103 15.71 20.06 -14.48
C PHE A 103 16.51 20.22 -15.77
N SER A 104 15.87 20.07 -16.94
CA SER A 104 16.55 20.01 -18.24
C SER A 104 17.68 18.97 -18.23
N LYS A 105 17.38 17.77 -17.72
CA LYS A 105 18.31 16.65 -17.53
C LYS A 105 17.73 15.36 -18.09
N THR A 106 18.60 14.43 -18.48
CA THR A 106 18.16 13.08 -18.84
C THR A 106 17.77 12.28 -17.59
N PRO A 107 16.95 11.21 -17.72
CA PRO A 107 16.68 10.33 -16.59
C PRO A 107 17.95 9.77 -15.93
N THR A 108 18.98 9.46 -16.72
CA THR A 108 20.28 8.96 -16.23
C THR A 108 21.01 10.02 -15.41
N ASP A 109 21.03 11.27 -15.86
CA ASP A 109 21.69 12.36 -15.12
C ASP A 109 20.97 12.64 -13.80
N ILE A 110 19.63 12.57 -13.79
CA ILE A 110 18.83 12.71 -12.57
C ILE A 110 19.12 11.57 -11.61
N ALA A 111 19.14 10.33 -12.09
CA ALA A 111 19.46 9.14 -11.28
C ALA A 111 20.86 9.19 -10.66
N ALA A 112 21.84 9.77 -11.36
CA ALA A 112 23.22 9.90 -10.91
C ALA A 112 23.47 11.12 -10.01
N SER A 113 22.45 11.96 -9.78
CA SER A 113 22.57 13.16 -8.96
C SER A 113 22.63 12.84 -7.46
N ALA A 114 22.85 13.87 -6.64
CA ALA A 114 22.82 13.75 -5.18
C ALA A 114 21.39 13.62 -4.60
N GLY A 115 20.37 13.48 -5.45
CA GLY A 115 18.95 13.53 -5.09
C GLY A 115 18.35 14.93 -5.27
N PHE A 116 17.15 15.15 -4.74
CA PHE A 116 16.36 16.36 -4.97
C PHE A 116 16.48 17.36 -3.81
N TRP A 117 17.64 18.00 -3.68
CA TRP A 117 17.93 18.92 -2.57
C TRP A 117 17.32 20.31 -2.77
N LEU A 118 16.50 20.73 -1.81
CA LEU A 118 15.62 21.89 -1.94
C LEU A 118 15.42 22.69 -0.65
N ARG A 119 14.80 23.85 -0.82
CA ARG A 119 14.13 24.67 0.20
C ARG A 119 12.78 25.15 -0.34
N ILE A 120 11.85 25.40 0.56
CA ILE A 120 10.63 26.13 0.27
C ILE A 120 10.81 27.57 0.76
N LYS A 121 10.46 28.56 -0.05
CA LYS A 121 10.71 29.98 0.25
C LYS A 121 9.55 30.87 -0.17
N ASN A 122 9.48 32.08 0.37
CA ASN A 122 8.62 33.11 -0.19
C ASN A 122 9.25 33.73 -1.46
N LYS A 123 8.49 34.54 -2.21
CA LYS A 123 8.91 35.10 -3.51
C LYS A 123 10.30 35.71 -3.51
N ASN A 124 10.64 36.47 -2.46
CA ASN A 124 11.88 37.25 -2.38
C ASN A 124 13.01 36.57 -1.58
N GLY A 125 12.81 35.33 -1.13
CA GLY A 125 13.82 34.59 -0.38
C GLY A 125 14.18 35.17 0.99
N SER A 126 13.38 36.10 1.51
CA SER A 126 13.54 36.62 2.88
C SER A 126 13.16 35.59 3.94
N LYS A 127 12.28 34.65 3.60
CA LYS A 127 11.89 33.49 4.41
C LYS A 127 12.14 32.19 3.67
N GLN A 128 12.68 31.19 4.38
CA GLN A 128 12.97 29.88 3.81
C GLN A 128 12.77 28.76 4.85
N SER A 129 12.36 27.57 4.40
CA SER A 129 12.46 26.36 5.20
C SER A 129 13.93 25.98 5.41
N GLU A 130 14.20 25.06 6.34
CA GLU A 130 15.44 24.31 6.36
C GLU A 130 15.65 23.52 5.05
N VAL A 131 16.87 23.02 4.85
CA VAL A 131 17.19 22.17 3.69
C VAL A 131 16.44 20.85 3.80
N ALA A 132 15.84 20.44 2.70
CA ALA A 132 15.13 19.17 2.56
C ALA A 132 15.62 18.42 1.31
N ASN A 133 15.31 17.12 1.24
CA ASN A 133 15.57 16.29 0.06
C ASN A 133 14.29 15.54 -0.30
N MET A 134 13.71 15.80 -1.48
CA MET A 134 12.50 15.12 -1.91
C MET A 134 12.82 13.63 -2.12
N PRO A 135 12.14 12.70 -1.40
CA PRO A 135 12.40 11.28 -1.55
C PRO A 135 11.95 10.79 -2.93
N TYR A 136 12.69 9.82 -3.46
CA TYR A 136 12.33 9.09 -4.67
C TYR A 136 12.16 7.61 -4.34
N THR A 137 11.06 7.02 -4.80
CA THR A 137 10.79 5.59 -4.62
C THR A 137 11.46 4.80 -5.73
N ASP A 138 12.63 4.22 -5.46
CA ASP A 138 13.22 3.27 -6.40
C ASP A 138 12.41 1.97 -6.44
N PHE A 139 12.07 1.57 -7.67
CA PHE A 139 11.30 0.38 -7.97
C PHE A 139 12.01 -0.52 -9.00
N SER A 140 13.24 -0.18 -9.39
CA SER A 140 14.03 -0.92 -10.38
C SER A 140 14.18 -2.40 -10.03
N SER A 141 14.32 -2.71 -8.73
CA SER A 141 14.43 -4.09 -8.24
C SER A 141 13.20 -4.96 -8.56
N PHE A 142 12.02 -4.38 -8.79
CA PHE A 142 10.82 -5.13 -9.13
C PHE A 142 10.97 -5.89 -10.45
N TYR A 143 11.71 -5.32 -11.42
CA TYR A 143 11.93 -5.94 -12.73
C TYR A 143 12.69 -7.28 -12.67
N THR A 144 13.44 -7.51 -11.59
CA THR A 144 14.28 -8.70 -11.41
C THR A 144 13.91 -9.54 -10.19
N ALA A 145 12.98 -9.07 -9.36
CA ALA A 145 12.64 -9.72 -8.08
C ALA A 145 11.87 -11.04 -8.23
N ASN A 146 11.39 -11.36 -9.43
CA ASN A 146 10.50 -12.50 -9.68
C ASN A 146 9.25 -12.48 -8.78
N GLU A 147 8.72 -11.28 -8.55
CA GLU A 147 7.51 -11.05 -7.76
C GLU A 147 6.33 -10.74 -8.68
N LEU A 148 5.18 -11.34 -8.39
CA LEU A 148 3.96 -11.11 -9.17
C LEU A 148 3.47 -9.66 -8.99
N ILE A 149 3.40 -9.20 -7.74
CA ILE A 149 2.85 -7.90 -7.36
C ILE A 149 3.68 -7.28 -6.24
N ARG A 150 3.86 -5.95 -6.28
CA ARG A 150 4.45 -5.17 -5.20
C ARG A 150 3.78 -3.81 -5.09
N ALA A 151 3.45 -3.38 -3.87
CA ALA A 151 2.83 -2.09 -3.61
C ALA A 151 3.79 -1.11 -2.92
N TYR A 152 3.63 0.18 -3.22
CA TYR A 152 4.38 1.29 -2.66
C TYR A 152 3.41 2.37 -2.18
N PRO A 153 3.30 2.63 -0.86
CA PRO A 153 3.92 1.84 0.22
C PRO A 153 3.29 0.42 0.30
N THR A 154 3.98 -0.51 0.98
CA THR A 154 3.47 -1.87 1.24
C THR A 154 2.31 -1.90 2.24
N LYS A 155 2.07 -0.77 2.90
CA LYS A 155 1.06 -0.56 3.93
C LYS A 155 0.36 0.78 3.69
N PRO A 156 -0.50 0.87 2.67
CA PRO A 156 -1.17 2.13 2.31
C PRO A 156 -2.15 2.58 3.39
N THR A 157 -2.43 3.87 3.37
CA THR A 157 -3.52 4.51 4.12
C THR A 157 -4.55 5.01 3.13
N ILE A 158 -5.79 5.19 3.58
CA ILE A 158 -6.90 5.48 2.69
C ILE A 158 -6.74 6.82 1.95
N ASP A 159 -6.10 7.80 2.57
CA ASP A 159 -5.98 9.19 2.12
C ASP A 159 -4.65 9.51 1.40
N LYS A 160 -3.79 8.50 1.19
CA LYS A 160 -2.48 8.67 0.55
C LYS A 160 -2.39 7.88 -0.73
N GLY A 161 -1.52 8.33 -1.63
CA GLY A 161 -1.22 7.64 -2.87
C GLY A 161 -0.64 6.25 -2.63
N VAL A 162 -1.00 5.32 -3.50
CA VAL A 162 -0.38 4.00 -3.63
C VAL A 162 -0.08 3.72 -5.11
N SER A 163 1.08 3.15 -5.36
CA SER A 163 1.44 2.56 -6.65
C SER A 163 1.54 1.05 -6.49
N ILE A 164 0.81 0.29 -7.30
CA ILE A 164 0.83 -1.18 -7.31
C ILE A 164 1.46 -1.63 -8.62
N LEU A 165 2.58 -2.33 -8.53
CA LEU A 165 3.26 -2.91 -9.68
C LEU A 165 2.79 -4.34 -9.91
N PHE A 166 2.70 -4.73 -11.18
CA PHE A 166 2.28 -6.06 -11.61
C PHE A 166 3.23 -6.60 -12.69
N ASN A 167 3.70 -7.83 -12.50
CA ASN A 167 4.53 -8.55 -13.46
C ASN A 167 3.68 -9.62 -14.16
N ALA A 168 3.17 -9.28 -15.33
CA ALA A 168 2.32 -10.15 -16.13
C ALA A 168 3.05 -11.39 -16.67
N ASN A 169 4.40 -11.37 -16.72
CA ASN A 169 5.19 -12.51 -17.16
C ASN A 169 5.09 -13.71 -16.20
N LEU A 170 4.69 -13.47 -14.95
CA LEU A 170 4.48 -14.50 -13.93
C LEU A 170 3.01 -14.91 -13.78
N ALA A 171 2.11 -14.29 -14.53
CA ALA A 171 0.68 -14.57 -14.49
C ALA A 171 0.27 -15.46 -15.69
N PRO A 172 -0.12 -16.73 -15.45
CA PRO A 172 -0.66 -17.57 -16.52
C PRO A 172 -1.85 -16.89 -17.22
N GLY A 173 -1.88 -16.96 -18.55
CA GLY A 173 -2.94 -16.36 -19.37
C GLY A 173 -2.69 -14.91 -19.81
N PHE A 174 -1.70 -14.21 -19.25
CA PHE A 174 -1.41 -12.80 -19.58
C PHE A 174 -0.53 -12.59 -20.82
N ALA A 175 0.01 -13.65 -21.43
CA ALA A 175 0.78 -13.55 -22.66
C ALA A 175 -0.03 -12.82 -23.76
N GLY A 176 0.58 -11.81 -24.38
CA GLY A 176 -0.06 -11.02 -25.45
C GLY A 176 -1.23 -10.14 -24.99
N ALA A 177 -1.30 -9.77 -23.71
CA ALA A 177 -2.28 -8.80 -23.23
C ALA A 177 -2.20 -7.49 -24.03
N THR A 178 -3.36 -7.01 -24.52
CA THR A 178 -3.48 -5.70 -25.15
C THR A 178 -3.85 -4.61 -24.15
N SER A 179 -4.45 -5.02 -23.04
CA SER A 179 -4.77 -4.18 -21.90
C SER A 179 -4.78 -5.00 -20.61
N VAL A 180 -4.44 -4.36 -19.51
CA VAL A 180 -4.53 -4.94 -18.16
C VAL A 180 -5.31 -3.98 -17.28
N HIS A 181 -6.24 -4.52 -16.50
CA HIS A 181 -7.13 -3.76 -15.63
C HIS A 181 -7.10 -4.31 -14.20
N MET A 182 -7.35 -3.46 -13.22
CA MET A 182 -7.52 -3.85 -11.83
C MET A 182 -9.02 -3.95 -11.49
N HIS A 183 -9.45 -5.13 -11.05
CA HIS A 183 -10.78 -5.35 -10.49
C HIS A 183 -10.63 -5.48 -8.98
N SER A 184 -11.29 -4.62 -8.20
CA SER A 184 -10.87 -4.40 -6.80
C SER A 184 -11.97 -3.93 -5.86
N GLY A 185 -11.74 -4.04 -4.56
CA GLY A 185 -12.60 -3.49 -3.52
C GLY A 185 -11.89 -3.28 -2.19
N LEU A 186 -12.44 -2.41 -1.35
CA LEU A 186 -11.99 -2.17 0.03
C LEU A 186 -12.71 -3.10 1.02
N ASN A 187 -12.00 -3.53 2.06
CA ASN A 187 -12.47 -4.36 3.17
C ASN A 187 -13.29 -5.56 2.67
N ASP A 188 -12.63 -6.48 1.98
CA ASP A 188 -13.25 -7.70 1.44
C ASP A 188 -14.48 -7.41 0.55
N TRP A 189 -14.32 -6.47 -0.39
CA TRP A 189 -15.35 -6.07 -1.37
C TRP A 189 -16.55 -5.30 -0.80
N THR A 190 -16.40 -4.66 0.36
CA THR A 190 -17.42 -3.77 0.96
C THR A 190 -17.69 -2.54 0.09
N ILE A 191 -16.63 -1.90 -0.43
CA ILE A 191 -16.73 -0.83 -1.44
C ILE A 191 -16.01 -1.30 -2.69
N GLN A 192 -16.70 -1.39 -3.81
CA GLN A 192 -16.21 -2.06 -5.01
C GLN A 192 -15.88 -1.08 -6.13
N GLN A 193 -14.78 -1.35 -6.83
CA GLN A 193 -14.47 -0.82 -8.15
C GLN A 193 -14.28 -2.01 -9.10
N MET A 194 -15.41 -2.43 -9.68
CA MET A 194 -15.44 -3.56 -10.61
C MET A 194 -14.98 -3.08 -11.99
N TYR A 195 -14.09 -3.83 -12.62
CA TYR A 195 -13.79 -3.64 -14.04
C TYR A 195 -14.97 -4.10 -14.92
N GLU A 196 -15.40 -3.21 -15.82
CA GLU A 196 -16.43 -3.47 -16.84
C GLU A 196 -15.95 -2.96 -18.21
N ALA A 197 -15.59 -3.86 -19.13
CA ALA A 197 -15.06 -3.48 -20.44
C ALA A 197 -16.05 -2.70 -21.32
N SER A 198 -17.36 -2.89 -21.09
CA SER A 198 -18.43 -2.23 -21.84
C SER A 198 -18.66 -0.77 -21.43
N LYS A 199 -18.07 -0.31 -20.31
CA LYS A 199 -18.19 1.05 -19.79
C LYS A 199 -16.85 1.78 -19.93
N PRO A 200 -16.67 2.64 -20.95
CA PRO A 200 -15.37 3.25 -21.25
C PRO A 200 -14.75 4.00 -20.07
N GLU A 201 -15.55 4.71 -19.29
CA GLU A 201 -15.09 5.44 -18.10
C GLU A 201 -14.56 4.51 -17.00
N ILE A 202 -15.18 3.35 -16.82
CA ILE A 202 -14.72 2.34 -15.87
C ILE A 202 -13.48 1.64 -16.41
N ALA A 203 -13.50 1.25 -17.70
CA ALA A 203 -12.37 0.61 -18.35
C ALA A 203 -11.11 1.47 -18.28
N GLU A 204 -11.22 2.77 -18.52
CA GLU A 204 -10.07 3.69 -18.39
C GLU A 204 -9.64 3.86 -16.93
N LYS A 205 -10.59 4.03 -15.99
CA LYS A 205 -10.29 4.17 -14.56
C LYS A 205 -9.56 2.96 -13.98
N THR A 206 -9.86 1.75 -14.44
CA THR A 206 -9.24 0.52 -13.93
C THR A 206 -7.98 0.12 -14.70
N LYS A 207 -7.67 0.78 -15.81
CA LYS A 207 -6.55 0.41 -16.69
C LYS A 207 -5.21 0.65 -16.01
N LEU A 208 -4.35 -0.35 -16.03
CA LEU A 208 -2.97 -0.20 -15.60
C LEU A 208 -2.15 0.48 -16.70
N LYS A 209 -1.21 1.30 -16.28
CA LYS A 209 -0.17 1.84 -17.14
C LYS A 209 0.82 0.74 -17.53
N ASP A 210 1.07 0.59 -18.82
CA ASP A 210 2.13 -0.28 -19.33
C ASP A 210 3.50 0.37 -19.10
N LEU A 211 4.40 -0.35 -18.43
CA LEU A 211 5.78 0.07 -18.18
C LEU A 211 6.78 -0.55 -19.18
N GLY A 212 6.31 -1.44 -20.06
CA GLY A 212 7.07 -2.23 -21.02
C GLY A 212 7.37 -3.64 -20.52
N ASN A 213 7.65 -4.57 -21.45
CA ASN A 213 8.12 -5.93 -21.17
C ASN A 213 7.24 -6.74 -20.21
N GLY A 214 5.91 -6.55 -20.26
CA GLY A 214 4.96 -7.26 -19.40
C GLY A 214 4.90 -6.74 -17.96
N PHE A 215 5.46 -5.57 -17.68
CA PHE A 215 5.33 -4.90 -16.39
C PHE A 215 4.30 -3.77 -16.46
N TYR A 216 3.46 -3.70 -15.44
CA TYR A 216 2.35 -2.76 -15.38
C TYR A 216 2.31 -2.05 -14.02
N LYS A 217 1.65 -0.89 -13.97
CA LYS A 217 1.46 -0.11 -12.76
C LYS A 217 0.03 0.42 -12.64
N MET A 218 -0.53 0.32 -11.45
CA MET A 218 -1.74 1.03 -11.03
C MET A 218 -1.37 2.13 -10.04
N ASP A 219 -1.83 3.36 -10.27
CA ASP A 219 -1.67 4.48 -9.35
C ASP A 219 -3.04 4.93 -8.87
N LEU A 220 -3.23 5.03 -7.55
CA LEU A 220 -4.50 5.47 -6.99
C LEU A 220 -4.33 6.10 -5.60
N VAL A 221 -5.27 6.94 -5.19
CA VAL A 221 -5.51 7.29 -3.78
C VAL A 221 -6.76 6.51 -3.38
N PRO A 222 -6.73 5.58 -2.41
CA PRO A 222 -7.87 4.69 -2.16
C PRO A 222 -9.19 5.44 -1.91
N LYS A 223 -9.16 6.50 -1.11
CA LYS A 223 -10.34 7.32 -0.83
C LYS A 223 -11.01 7.83 -2.12
N ASP A 224 -10.22 8.45 -2.99
CA ASP A 224 -10.71 9.05 -4.24
C ASP A 224 -11.08 7.97 -5.27
N TYR A 225 -10.30 6.90 -5.33
CA TYR A 225 -10.51 5.82 -6.29
C TYR A 225 -11.80 5.05 -6.03
N TYR A 226 -12.12 4.76 -4.76
CA TYR A 226 -13.32 4.03 -4.39
C TYR A 226 -14.50 4.95 -4.01
N ASN A 227 -14.31 6.28 -4.05
CA ASN A 227 -15.27 7.25 -3.48
C ASN A 227 -15.66 6.88 -2.04
N ALA A 228 -14.67 6.53 -1.22
CA ALA A 228 -14.91 6.07 0.15
C ALA A 228 -15.43 7.22 1.05
N PRO A 229 -16.40 6.97 1.95
CA PRO A 229 -16.85 7.95 2.94
C PRO A 229 -15.72 8.51 3.81
N ASP A 230 -15.90 9.72 4.34
CA ASP A 230 -14.89 10.39 5.17
C ASP A 230 -14.52 9.63 6.45
N ASP A 231 -15.47 8.88 7.01
CA ASP A 231 -15.32 8.07 8.22
C ASP A 231 -14.97 6.60 7.92
N PHE A 232 -14.74 6.24 6.65
CA PHE A 232 -14.41 4.86 6.29
C PHE A 232 -13.01 4.47 6.77
N VAL A 233 -12.94 3.40 7.57
CA VAL A 233 -11.68 2.83 8.05
C VAL A 233 -11.27 1.68 7.12
N MET A 234 -10.21 1.91 6.35
CA MET A 234 -9.63 0.88 5.49
C MET A 234 -8.84 -0.13 6.33
N GLU A 235 -9.18 -1.41 6.20
CA GLU A 235 -8.48 -2.57 6.76
C GLU A 235 -7.64 -3.27 5.68
N ASN A 236 -8.24 -3.48 4.51
CA ASN A 236 -7.58 -4.11 3.37
C ASN A 236 -8.12 -3.59 2.04
N MET A 237 -7.38 -3.87 0.98
CA MET A 237 -7.82 -3.79 -0.40
C MET A 237 -7.63 -5.18 -1.02
N VAL A 238 -8.72 -5.74 -1.55
CA VAL A 238 -8.71 -6.98 -2.30
C VAL A 238 -8.77 -6.65 -3.78
N PHE A 239 -7.94 -7.29 -4.59
CA PHE A 239 -7.90 -7.01 -6.02
C PHE A 239 -7.37 -8.20 -6.82
N LEU A 240 -7.74 -8.24 -8.08
CA LEU A 240 -7.19 -9.14 -9.08
C LEU A 240 -6.88 -8.35 -10.36
N MET A 241 -5.93 -8.86 -11.15
CA MET A 241 -5.64 -8.31 -12.47
C MET A 241 -6.49 -9.02 -13.51
N VAL A 242 -7.03 -8.26 -14.46
CA VAL A 242 -7.83 -8.74 -15.59
C VAL A 242 -7.10 -8.41 -16.88
N LYS A 243 -6.95 -9.40 -17.74
CA LYS A 243 -6.46 -9.25 -19.12
C LYS A 243 -7.62 -8.95 -20.05
N ASP A 244 -7.47 -7.90 -20.85
CA ASP A 244 -8.42 -7.51 -21.90
C ASP A 244 -9.86 -7.52 -21.35
N ASN A 245 -10.84 -7.97 -22.13
CA ASN A 245 -12.21 -8.16 -21.67
C ASN A 245 -12.37 -9.53 -20.97
N TRP A 246 -11.77 -9.69 -19.79
CA TRP A 246 -11.84 -10.92 -18.99
C TRP A 246 -11.28 -12.18 -19.68
N ALA A 247 -10.31 -12.00 -20.59
CA ALA A 247 -9.65 -13.10 -21.30
C ALA A 247 -8.68 -13.90 -20.41
N GLY A 248 -8.33 -13.36 -19.24
CA GLY A 248 -7.50 -14.01 -18.23
C GLY A 248 -7.52 -13.21 -16.93
N THR A 249 -7.29 -13.89 -15.80
CA THR A 249 -7.33 -13.30 -14.46
C THR A 249 -6.24 -13.87 -13.57
N THR A 250 -5.79 -13.07 -12.59
CA THR A 250 -5.02 -13.59 -11.45
C THR A 250 -5.97 -14.01 -10.32
N PRO A 251 -5.52 -14.86 -9.36
CA PRO A 251 -6.20 -15.00 -8.08
C PRO A 251 -6.24 -13.68 -7.31
N ASP A 252 -7.17 -13.56 -6.37
CA ASP A 252 -7.27 -12.43 -5.46
C ASP A 252 -5.97 -12.19 -4.70
N GLN A 253 -5.65 -10.91 -4.55
CA GLN A 253 -4.50 -10.38 -3.85
C GLN A 253 -5.01 -9.48 -2.75
N VAL A 254 -4.32 -9.46 -1.62
CA VAL A 254 -4.73 -8.67 -0.45
C VAL A 254 -3.61 -7.72 -0.07
N LEU A 255 -3.91 -6.43 -0.03
CA LEU A 255 -3.03 -5.39 0.47
C LEU A 255 -3.63 -4.81 1.75
N TYR A 256 -2.99 -5.07 2.89
CA TYR A 256 -3.43 -4.57 4.19
C TYR A 256 -3.10 -3.10 4.39
N ALA A 257 -4.01 -2.36 5.03
CA ALA A 257 -3.79 -0.97 5.39
C ALA A 257 -2.71 -0.82 6.47
N GLY A 258 -2.04 0.33 6.52
CA GLY A 258 -0.94 0.56 7.47
C GLY A 258 -1.36 0.59 8.93
N ALA A 259 -2.59 1.02 9.23
CA ALA A 259 -3.14 1.00 10.58
C ALA A 259 -3.69 -0.39 10.99
N PHE A 260 -3.86 -1.31 10.03
CA PHE A 260 -4.45 -2.61 10.28
C PHE A 260 -3.38 -3.63 10.69
N VAL A 261 -3.62 -4.30 11.82
CA VAL A 261 -2.84 -5.45 12.25
C VAL A 261 -3.67 -6.69 11.92
N PRO A 262 -3.27 -7.49 10.90
CA PRO A 262 -4.03 -8.67 10.55
C PRO A 262 -4.07 -9.66 11.72
N PRO A 263 -5.21 -10.32 11.94
CA PRO A 263 -5.27 -11.38 12.93
C PRO A 263 -4.28 -12.50 12.56
N PRO A 264 -3.78 -13.27 13.55
CA PRO A 264 -2.87 -14.38 13.27
C PRO A 264 -3.52 -15.37 12.30
N ALA A 265 -2.71 -16.12 11.55
CA ALA A 265 -3.23 -17.11 10.61
C ALA A 265 -4.11 -18.16 11.34
N PRO A 266 -5.16 -18.69 10.67
CA PRO A 266 -5.97 -19.76 11.25
C PRO A 266 -5.14 -21.01 11.52
N VAL A 267 -5.32 -21.60 12.70
CA VAL A 267 -4.63 -22.84 13.09
C VAL A 267 -5.66 -23.90 13.46
N PHE A 268 -5.59 -25.06 12.81
CA PHE A 268 -6.45 -26.21 13.08
C PHE A 268 -5.65 -27.33 13.76
N GLY A 269 -6.27 -28.08 14.66
CA GLY A 269 -5.65 -29.23 15.31
C GLY A 269 -6.64 -30.21 15.95
N PHE A 270 -6.19 -31.45 16.11
CA PHE A 270 -6.88 -32.53 16.80
C PHE A 270 -6.38 -32.69 18.25
N PHE A 271 -7.25 -33.18 19.12
CA PHE A 271 -6.91 -33.57 20.49
C PHE A 271 -7.74 -34.77 20.94
N PRO A 272 -7.16 -35.79 21.61
CA PRO A 272 -5.73 -35.97 21.84
C PRO A 272 -4.98 -36.33 20.55
N LEU A 273 -3.66 -36.12 20.52
CA LEU A 273 -2.81 -36.44 19.36
C LEU A 273 -2.66 -37.96 19.11
N GLN A 274 -2.87 -38.76 20.16
CA GLN A 274 -3.00 -40.20 20.08
C GLN A 274 -4.37 -40.55 20.61
N ILE A 275 -5.14 -41.30 19.82
CA ILE A 275 -6.54 -41.55 20.10
C ILE A 275 -6.86 -43.03 19.85
N SER A 276 -7.78 -43.59 20.62
CA SER A 276 -8.34 -44.92 20.42
C SER A 276 -9.84 -44.83 20.10
N GLN A 277 -10.45 -45.96 19.72
CA GLN A 277 -11.91 -46.06 19.55
C GLN A 277 -12.71 -45.78 20.82
N LYS A 278 -12.05 -45.69 22.00
CA LYS A 278 -12.69 -45.44 23.30
C LYS A 278 -12.45 -44.03 23.83
N ASP A 279 -12.05 -43.10 22.98
CA ASP A 279 -11.76 -41.72 23.36
C ASP A 279 -12.74 -40.71 22.73
N PHE A 280 -12.61 -39.45 23.12
CA PHE A 280 -13.28 -38.33 22.48
C PHE A 280 -12.32 -37.68 21.48
N LEU A 281 -12.76 -37.53 20.23
CA LEU A 281 -12.01 -36.79 19.21
C LEU A 281 -12.36 -35.31 19.28
N GLY A 282 -11.48 -34.54 19.89
CA GLY A 282 -11.50 -33.09 19.89
C GLY A 282 -10.97 -32.52 18.58
N MET A 283 -11.66 -31.50 18.07
CA MET A 283 -11.21 -30.68 16.94
C MET A 283 -11.30 -29.22 17.37
N SER A 284 -10.28 -28.44 17.04
CA SER A 284 -10.29 -26.99 17.31
C SER A 284 -9.66 -26.22 16.17
N ARG A 285 -10.20 -25.04 15.89
CA ARG A 285 -9.63 -24.05 14.98
C ARG A 285 -9.65 -22.68 15.65
N LYS A 286 -8.50 -22.01 15.67
CA LYS A 286 -8.32 -20.66 16.22
C LYS A 286 -8.02 -19.65 15.12
N ASN A 287 -8.29 -18.38 15.39
CA ASN A 287 -8.06 -17.25 14.48
C ASN A 287 -8.76 -17.43 13.11
N ASN A 288 -10.05 -17.75 13.14
CA ASN A 288 -10.84 -17.98 11.94
C ASN A 288 -11.05 -16.69 11.14
N GLU A 289 -11.09 -16.83 9.82
CA GLU A 289 -11.40 -15.74 8.90
C GLU A 289 -12.81 -15.15 9.16
N SER A 290 -13.04 -13.90 8.76
CA SER A 290 -14.35 -13.26 8.91
C SER A 290 -15.46 -14.09 8.24
N GLY A 291 -16.58 -14.25 8.94
CA GLY A 291 -17.70 -15.08 8.50
C GLY A 291 -17.49 -16.59 8.61
N VAL A 292 -16.32 -17.07 9.05
CA VAL A 292 -16.11 -18.49 9.37
C VAL A 292 -16.53 -18.74 10.81
N ASN A 293 -17.60 -19.52 10.99
CA ASN A 293 -18.22 -19.77 12.29
C ASN A 293 -18.60 -21.24 12.52
N LYS A 294 -18.32 -22.13 11.56
CA LYS A 294 -18.51 -23.59 11.74
C LYS A 294 -17.32 -24.40 11.28
N LEU A 295 -17.15 -25.56 11.93
CA LEU A 295 -16.39 -26.69 11.42
C LEU A 295 -17.36 -27.84 11.18
N ILE A 296 -17.47 -28.29 9.94
CA ILE A 296 -18.34 -29.39 9.51
C ILE A 296 -17.42 -30.60 9.30
N TYR A 297 -17.65 -31.66 10.05
CA TYR A 297 -16.79 -32.85 9.99
C TYR A 297 -17.54 -34.06 9.42
N THR A 298 -16.78 -34.91 8.75
CA THR A 298 -17.17 -36.26 8.35
C THR A 298 -16.06 -37.22 8.74
N ILE A 299 -16.41 -38.24 9.52
CA ILE A 299 -15.50 -39.29 9.97
C ILE A 299 -15.97 -40.60 9.35
N THR A 300 -15.10 -41.24 8.58
CA THR A 300 -15.31 -42.59 8.04
C THR A 300 -14.48 -43.58 8.85
N ALA A 301 -15.16 -44.55 9.47
CA ALA A 301 -14.57 -45.57 10.33
C ALA A 301 -15.07 -46.96 9.88
N GLY A 302 -14.32 -47.61 8.99
CA GLY A 302 -14.77 -48.83 8.34
C GLY A 302 -16.01 -48.58 7.49
N SER A 303 -17.12 -49.29 7.78
CA SER A 303 -18.41 -49.07 7.10
C SER A 303 -19.26 -47.96 7.71
N LYS A 304 -18.86 -47.39 8.85
CA LYS A 304 -19.63 -46.36 9.55
C LYS A 304 -19.16 -44.95 9.15
N VAL A 305 -20.12 -44.06 8.94
CA VAL A 305 -19.90 -42.63 8.68
C VAL A 305 -20.56 -41.83 9.78
N ILE A 306 -19.81 -40.89 10.37
CA ILE A 306 -20.27 -39.98 11.42
C ILE A 306 -20.08 -38.56 10.92
N SER A 307 -21.12 -37.75 10.95
CA SER A 307 -21.06 -36.35 10.53
C SER A 307 -21.66 -35.44 11.59
N GLY A 308 -21.18 -34.21 11.63
CA GLY A 308 -21.71 -33.18 12.52
C GLY A 308 -21.06 -31.84 12.29
N GLU A 309 -21.41 -30.89 13.14
CA GLU A 309 -20.86 -29.53 13.10
C GLU A 309 -20.53 -29.01 14.49
N PHE A 310 -19.48 -28.20 14.56
CA PHE A 310 -19.17 -27.36 15.71
C PHE A 310 -19.36 -25.91 15.33
N THR A 311 -20.05 -25.15 16.17
CA THR A 311 -20.23 -23.71 16.02
C THR A 311 -19.25 -22.95 16.91
N GLY A 312 -18.80 -21.79 16.46
CA GLY A 312 -17.95 -20.88 17.23
C GLY A 312 -17.89 -19.51 16.56
N GLY A 313 -16.74 -18.85 16.68
CA GLY A 313 -16.53 -17.54 16.07
C GLY A 313 -15.11 -17.33 15.55
N THR A 314 -14.78 -16.08 15.26
CA THR A 314 -13.46 -15.69 14.74
C THR A 314 -12.31 -16.04 15.69
N ALA A 315 -12.53 -15.99 17.01
CA ALA A 315 -11.49 -16.36 17.98
C ALA A 315 -11.22 -17.88 18.00
N GLU A 316 -12.27 -18.69 18.10
CA GLU A 316 -12.15 -20.15 18.23
C GLU A 316 -13.45 -20.85 17.83
N ILE A 317 -13.32 -22.01 17.18
CA ILE A 317 -14.35 -23.03 17.02
C ILE A 317 -13.76 -24.32 17.60
N LYS A 318 -14.49 -24.99 18.51
CA LYS A 318 -14.04 -26.25 19.08
C LYS A 318 -15.21 -27.16 19.42
N GLY A 319 -14.94 -28.46 19.41
CA GLY A 319 -15.89 -29.45 19.90
C GLY A 319 -15.28 -30.84 19.96
N PHE A 320 -16.08 -31.78 20.44
CA PHE A 320 -15.67 -33.17 20.65
C PHE A 320 -16.68 -34.10 20.00
N VAL A 321 -16.17 -35.13 19.32
CA VAL A 321 -16.96 -36.28 18.86
C VAL A 321 -16.74 -37.42 19.84
N ASN A 322 -17.83 -37.95 20.39
CA ASN A 322 -17.78 -39.09 21.30
C ASN A 322 -17.60 -40.40 20.49
N LEU A 323 -16.36 -40.82 20.26
CA LEU A 323 -16.11 -42.05 19.51
C LEU A 323 -16.59 -43.28 20.29
N VAL A 324 -16.62 -43.23 21.63
CA VAL A 324 -17.08 -44.34 22.47
C VAL A 324 -18.52 -44.74 22.12
N SER A 325 -19.42 -43.76 22.03
CA SER A 325 -20.81 -44.03 21.69
C SER A 325 -20.98 -44.35 20.22
N GLU A 326 -20.24 -43.66 19.35
CA GLU A 326 -20.40 -43.78 17.91
C GLU A 326 -19.82 -45.09 17.37
N LEU A 327 -18.73 -45.61 17.94
CA LEU A 327 -18.00 -46.77 17.43
C LEU A 327 -18.20 -48.03 18.26
N LYS A 328 -19.13 -48.04 19.23
CA LYS A 328 -19.37 -49.19 20.13
C LYS A 328 -19.63 -50.52 19.41
N ASP A 329 -20.20 -50.47 18.20
CA ASP A 329 -20.60 -51.64 17.40
C ASP A 329 -19.61 -51.92 16.25
N VAL A 330 -18.50 -51.18 16.15
CA VAL A 330 -17.50 -51.33 15.08
C VAL A 330 -16.23 -51.97 15.67
N PRO A 331 -16.06 -53.30 15.55
CA PRO A 331 -14.92 -53.98 16.16
C PRO A 331 -13.62 -53.75 15.38
N ASN A 332 -12.50 -53.72 16.10
CA ASN A 332 -11.13 -53.82 15.56
C ASN A 332 -10.73 -52.72 14.55
N LEU A 333 -11.13 -51.47 14.77
CA LEU A 333 -10.66 -50.34 13.94
C LEU A 333 -9.18 -50.02 14.22
N SER A 334 -8.38 -49.94 13.18
CA SER A 334 -6.98 -49.49 13.23
C SER A 334 -6.81 -48.01 12.89
N GLU A 335 -7.78 -47.39 12.24
CA GLU A 335 -7.74 -45.99 11.79
C GLU A 335 -9.14 -45.43 11.53
N ILE A 336 -9.22 -44.11 11.43
CA ILE A 336 -10.38 -43.36 10.95
C ILE A 336 -9.94 -42.31 9.92
N HIS A 337 -10.76 -42.05 8.92
CA HIS A 337 -10.56 -40.97 7.97
C HIS A 337 -11.42 -39.77 8.36
N VAL A 338 -10.82 -38.60 8.52
CA VAL A 338 -11.48 -37.39 9.03
C VAL A 338 -11.32 -36.26 8.02
N VAL A 339 -12.45 -35.80 7.50
CA VAL A 339 -12.55 -34.61 6.66
C VAL A 339 -13.21 -33.51 7.47
N VAL A 340 -12.61 -32.33 7.51
CA VAL A 340 -13.15 -31.13 8.16
C VAL A 340 -13.19 -30.00 7.15
N LYS A 341 -14.37 -29.38 7.02
CA LYS A 341 -14.61 -28.21 6.19
C LYS A 341 -15.13 -27.04 7.03
N ASP A 342 -15.02 -25.82 6.52
CA ASP A 342 -15.71 -24.67 7.11
C ASP A 342 -17.11 -24.44 6.50
N ASN A 343 -17.85 -23.45 7.02
CA ASN A 343 -19.16 -23.04 6.49
C ASN A 343 -19.09 -22.34 5.12
N LYS A 344 -17.92 -22.20 4.51
CA LYS A 344 -17.70 -21.71 3.13
C LYS A 344 -17.25 -22.84 2.19
N ASP A 345 -17.40 -24.10 2.62
CA ASP A 345 -17.01 -25.32 1.89
C ASP A 345 -15.50 -25.47 1.62
N LYS A 346 -14.66 -24.71 2.33
CA LYS A 346 -13.20 -24.85 2.24
C LYS A 346 -12.75 -26.05 3.07
N THR A 347 -12.03 -26.99 2.47
CA THR A 347 -11.39 -28.10 3.20
C THR A 347 -10.29 -27.55 4.12
N ILE A 348 -10.46 -27.78 5.42
CA ILE A 348 -9.51 -27.39 6.47
C ILE A 348 -8.53 -28.52 6.76
N SER A 349 -9.03 -29.76 6.78
CA SER A 349 -8.23 -30.96 7.00
C SER A 349 -8.87 -32.13 6.27
N ASP A 350 -8.03 -32.99 5.71
CA ASP A 350 -8.40 -34.26 5.10
C ASP A 350 -7.30 -35.26 5.47
N THR A 351 -7.55 -36.13 6.44
CA THR A 351 -6.50 -36.93 7.06
C THR A 351 -6.97 -38.28 7.59
N THR A 352 -6.08 -39.27 7.54
CA THR A 352 -6.26 -40.55 8.22
C THR A 352 -5.56 -40.52 9.56
N ILE A 353 -6.32 -40.77 10.64
CA ILE A 353 -5.81 -40.83 12.01
C ILE A 353 -5.71 -42.31 12.43
N PRO A 354 -4.49 -42.82 12.73
CA PRO A 354 -4.34 -44.16 13.26
C PRO A 354 -4.89 -44.24 14.69
N LEU A 355 -5.67 -45.28 14.96
CA LEU A 355 -6.19 -45.56 16.30
C LEU A 355 -5.20 -46.44 17.08
N LYS A 356 -4.97 -46.08 18.34
CA LYS A 356 -4.20 -46.90 19.27
C LYS A 356 -5.03 -48.08 19.75
N THR A 357 -4.44 -49.27 19.69
CA THR A 357 -4.90 -50.42 20.44
C THR A 357 -4.62 -50.19 21.91
N LEU A 358 -5.64 -50.33 22.76
CA LEU A 358 -5.47 -50.26 24.20
C LEU A 358 -4.90 -51.59 24.71
N ASP A 359 -3.94 -51.52 25.63
CA ASP A 359 -3.44 -52.69 26.33
C ASP A 359 -4.60 -53.34 27.11
N LYS A 360 -4.62 -54.69 27.09
CA LYS A 360 -5.70 -55.50 27.66
C LYS A 360 -5.71 -55.51 29.18
#